data_AF-A0A844IMK3-F1
#
_entry.id   AF-A0A844IMK3-F1
#
_cell.length_a   1.000
_cell.length_b   1.000
_cell.length_c   1.000
_cell.angle_alpha   90.00
_cell.angle_beta   90.00
_cell.angle_gamma   90.00
#
_symmetry.space_group_name_H-M   'P 1'
#
loop_
_entity.id
_entity.type
_entity.pdbx_description
1 polymer ?
#
loop_
_entity_poly.entity_id
_entity_poly.type
_entity_poly.pdbx_seq_one_letter_code
_entity_poly.pdbx_strand_id
1 'polypeptide(L)'
;MTNTVKLLYPSIEKLVREIVAVNHAWKVADELFGENSSLSRSSRDLKTALQVRVLRSYAPEQVHLVLDTEAEGEGLYSLKLREPIDNHLYAEHLPVRVAQEVLSADEIKKFSKLQTK
;
A
#
# COMPACT_ATOMS: atom_id res chain seq x y z
N MET A 1 -1.23 21.56 -18.36
CA MET A 1 -1.64 21.16 -17.00
C MET A 1 -0.52 21.53 -16.04
N THR A 2 -0.78 22.36 -15.03
CA THR A 2 0.26 22.93 -14.14
C THR A 2 0.89 21.87 -13.23
N ASN A 3 2.19 22.01 -12.92
CA ASN A 3 2.95 21.07 -12.09
C ASN A 3 2.31 20.80 -10.71
N THR A 4 1.59 21.77 -10.17
CA THR A 4 0.90 21.66 -8.87
C THR A 4 -0.18 20.58 -8.86
N VAL A 5 -0.94 20.42 -9.95
CA VAL A 5 -2.00 19.41 -10.04
C VAL A 5 -1.39 18.00 -10.08
N LYS A 6 -0.27 17.81 -10.78
CA LYS A 6 0.47 16.54 -10.81
C LYS A 6 1.07 16.16 -9.44
N LEU A 7 1.36 17.13 -8.59
CA LEU A 7 1.89 16.90 -7.24
C LEU A 7 0.80 16.41 -6.28
N LEU A 8 -0.39 17.01 -6.37
CA LEU A 8 -1.53 16.69 -5.50
C LEU A 8 -2.21 15.39 -5.93
N TYR A 9 -2.23 15.10 -7.23
CA TYR A 9 -2.83 13.91 -7.83
C TYR A 9 -1.77 13.13 -8.64
N PRO A 10 -0.82 12.47 -7.96
CA PRO A 10 0.19 11.65 -8.62
C PRO A 10 -0.49 10.46 -9.30
N SER A 11 0.05 10.02 -10.42
CA SER A 11 -0.45 8.82 -11.11
C SER A 11 -0.26 7.56 -10.25
N ILE A 12 -1.07 6.53 -10.51
CA ILE A 12 -0.98 5.25 -9.79
C ILE A 12 0.41 4.64 -9.96
N GLU A 13 1.04 4.76 -11.13
CA GLU A 13 2.38 4.23 -11.40
C GLU A 13 3.47 4.91 -10.58
N LYS A 14 3.31 6.21 -10.29
CA LYS A 14 4.22 6.90 -9.38
C LYS A 14 4.04 6.38 -7.94
N LEU A 15 2.81 6.26 -7.46
CA LEU A 15 2.54 5.78 -6.11
C LEU A 15 3.01 4.33 -5.91
N VAL A 16 2.78 3.44 -6.89
CA VAL A 16 3.24 2.05 -6.81
C VAL A 16 4.77 1.97 -6.72
N ARG A 17 5.49 2.72 -7.56
CA ARG A 17 6.96 2.78 -7.48
C ARG A 17 7.45 3.31 -6.15
N GLU A 18 6.81 4.35 -5.62
CA GLU A 18 7.15 4.90 -4.30
C GLU A 18 6.89 3.89 -3.18
N ILE A 19 5.76 3.18 -3.20
CA ILE A 19 5.44 2.13 -2.22
C ILE A 19 6.50 1.03 -2.23
N VAL A 20 6.84 0.51 -3.41
CA VAL A 20 7.85 -0.54 -3.57
C VAL A 20 9.20 -0.04 -3.07
N ALA A 21 9.66 1.13 -3.50
CA ALA A 21 10.94 1.70 -3.09
C ALA A 21 11.02 1.90 -1.56
N VAL A 22 9.97 2.43 -0.93
CA VAL A 22 9.93 2.64 0.52
C VAL A 22 9.84 1.30 1.27
N ASN A 23 9.18 0.28 0.73
CA ASN A 23 9.17 -1.07 1.29
C ASN A 23 10.57 -1.70 1.28
N HIS A 24 11.32 -1.54 0.19
CA HIS A 24 12.73 -1.97 0.16
C HIS A 24 13.58 -1.21 1.19
N ALA A 25 13.42 0.11 1.30
CA ALA A 25 14.13 0.90 2.29
C ALA A 25 13.80 0.48 3.73
N TRP A 26 12.54 0.18 4.02
CA TRP A 26 12.11 -0.34 5.32
C TRP A 26 12.78 -1.69 5.63
N LYS A 27 12.78 -2.65 4.70
CA LYS A 27 13.42 -3.97 4.91
C LYS A 27 14.91 -3.84 5.20
N VAL A 28 15.62 -2.96 4.48
CA VAL A 28 17.04 -2.69 4.73
C VAL A 28 17.25 -2.00 6.08
N ALA A 29 16.41 -1.03 6.44
CA ALA A 29 16.52 -0.37 7.74
C ALA A 29 16.24 -1.33 8.91
N ASP A 30 15.26 -2.22 8.74
CA ASP A 30 14.93 -3.26 9.71
C ASP A 30 16.09 -4.23 9.91
N GLU A 31 16.70 -4.70 8.82
CA GLU A 31 17.87 -5.59 8.87
C GLU A 31 19.08 -4.93 9.57
N LEU A 32 19.35 -3.66 9.29
CA LEU A 32 20.54 -2.97 9.80
C LEU A 32 20.38 -2.41 11.22
N PHE A 33 19.17 -1.99 11.58
CA PHE A 33 18.93 -1.21 12.81
C PHE A 33 17.86 -1.83 13.72
N GLY A 34 17.19 -2.89 13.28
CA GLY A 34 16.08 -3.55 13.97
C GLY A 34 14.74 -2.84 13.80
N GLU A 35 13.66 -3.58 14.00
CA GLU A 35 12.28 -3.15 13.74
C GLU A 35 11.86 -1.90 14.55
N ASN A 36 12.45 -1.76 15.75
CA ASN A 36 12.11 -0.72 16.71
C ASN A 36 12.94 0.56 16.54
N SER A 37 13.90 0.56 15.59
CA SER A 37 14.66 1.76 15.28
C SER A 37 13.74 2.88 14.77
N SER A 38 14.15 4.14 14.95
CA SER A 38 13.40 5.27 14.41
C SER A 38 13.29 5.20 12.88
N LEU A 39 14.37 4.77 12.20
CA LEU A 39 14.40 4.68 10.74
C LEU A 39 13.46 3.59 10.20
N SER A 40 13.47 2.41 10.83
CA SER A 40 12.58 1.30 10.47
C SER A 40 11.12 1.70 10.64
N ARG A 41 10.78 2.30 11.79
CA ARG A 41 9.42 2.79 12.06
C ARG A 41 8.98 3.87 11.08
N SER A 42 9.79 4.91 10.88
CA SER A 42 9.44 5.99 9.94
C SER A 42 9.29 5.50 8.50
N SER A 43 10.11 4.55 8.05
CA SER A 43 10.01 3.99 6.70
C SER A 43 8.75 3.13 6.54
N ARG A 44 8.44 2.29 7.54
CA ARG A 44 7.22 1.51 7.59
C ARG A 44 5.98 2.40 7.56
N ASP A 45 5.95 3.43 8.40
CA ASP A 45 4.81 4.33 8.52
C ASP A 45 4.61 5.15 7.22
N LEU A 46 5.70 5.55 6.55
CA LEU A 46 5.64 6.18 5.22
C LEU A 46 5.10 5.23 4.15
N LYS A 47 5.54 3.96 4.13
CA LYS A 47 4.97 2.93 3.25
C LYS A 47 3.46 2.82 3.46
N THR A 48 3.03 2.71 4.72
CA THR A 48 1.60 2.62 5.07
C THR A 48 0.83 3.86 4.60
N ALA A 49 1.36 5.07 4.79
CA ALA A 49 0.73 6.30 4.33
C ALA A 49 0.55 6.32 2.79
N LEU A 50 1.54 5.84 2.03
CA LEU A 50 1.46 5.72 0.58
C LEU A 50 0.43 4.66 0.14
N GLN A 51 0.38 3.52 0.84
CA GLN A 51 -0.64 2.48 0.61
C GLN A 51 -2.06 3.00 0.87
N VAL A 52 -2.27 3.77 1.93
CA VAL A 52 -3.57 4.43 2.19
C VAL A 52 -3.90 5.44 1.08
N ARG A 53 -2.91 6.22 0.62
CA ARG A 53 -3.10 7.21 -0.45
C ARG A 53 -3.51 6.55 -1.76
N VAL A 54 -2.87 5.45 -2.16
CA VAL A 54 -3.22 4.76 -3.41
C VAL A 54 -4.62 4.16 -3.33
N LEU A 55 -5.00 3.56 -2.20
CA LEU A 55 -6.35 3.03 -2.00
C LEU A 55 -7.42 4.14 -2.07
N ARG A 56 -7.25 5.24 -1.34
CA ARG A 56 -8.22 6.35 -1.34
C ARG A 56 -8.36 7.02 -2.70
N SER A 57 -7.32 6.98 -3.53
CA SER A 57 -7.29 7.66 -4.83
C SER A 57 -7.79 6.77 -5.98
N TYR A 58 -7.59 5.45 -5.89
CA TYR A 58 -7.72 4.54 -7.02
C TYR A 58 -8.52 3.25 -6.75
N ALA A 59 -8.95 3.01 -5.50
CA ALA A 59 -9.75 1.85 -5.16
C ALA A 59 -11.26 2.13 -5.21
N PRO A 60 -12.06 1.13 -5.64
CA PRO A 60 -11.65 -0.23 -6.02
C PRO A 60 -11.28 -0.42 -7.50
N GLU A 61 -11.32 0.63 -8.32
CA GLU A 61 -11.32 0.51 -9.78
C GLU A 61 -10.00 0.01 -10.38
N GLN A 62 -8.87 0.39 -9.77
CA GLN A 62 -7.52 0.06 -10.26
C GLN A 62 -6.67 -0.68 -9.22
N VAL A 63 -6.98 -0.54 -7.93
CA VAL A 63 -6.33 -1.27 -6.83
C VAL A 63 -7.38 -1.69 -5.81
N HIS A 64 -7.23 -2.86 -5.19
CA HIS A 64 -8.16 -3.34 -4.16
C HIS A 64 -7.42 -4.19 -3.12
N LEU A 65 -8.00 -4.31 -1.94
CA LEU A 65 -7.49 -5.17 -0.88
C LEU A 65 -7.94 -6.61 -1.12
N VAL A 66 -6.99 -7.55 -1.08
CA VAL A 66 -7.24 -8.99 -1.13
C VAL A 66 -6.63 -9.60 0.11
N LEU A 67 -7.40 -10.39 0.86
CA LEU A 67 -6.85 -11.12 2.00
C LEU A 67 -5.90 -12.20 1.49
N ASP A 68 -4.67 -12.19 1.99
CA ASP A 68 -3.70 -13.24 1.73
C ASP A 68 -4.01 -14.43 2.63
N THR A 69 -4.55 -15.50 2.02
CA THR A 69 -4.93 -16.73 2.72
C THR A 69 -3.76 -17.67 2.99
N GLU A 70 -2.58 -17.40 2.40
CA GLU A 70 -1.38 -18.21 2.54
C GLU A 70 -0.38 -17.59 3.53
N ALA A 71 -0.67 -16.39 4.06
CA ALA A 71 0.18 -15.73 5.04
C ALA A 71 0.32 -16.57 6.32
N GLU A 72 1.56 -16.96 6.64
CA GLU A 72 1.90 -17.57 7.93
C GLU A 72 2.08 -16.47 9.00
N GLY A 73 1.35 -16.57 10.11
CA GLY A 73 1.46 -15.63 11.23
C GLY A 73 0.34 -14.58 11.25
N GLU A 74 0.69 -13.30 11.13
CA GLU A 74 -0.32 -12.24 11.12
C GLU A 74 -1.07 -12.19 9.78
N GLY A 75 -2.37 -11.92 9.82
CA GLY A 75 -3.16 -11.77 8.59
C GLY A 75 -2.66 -10.59 7.76
N LEU A 76 -2.49 -10.78 6.45
CA LEU A 76 -2.04 -9.76 5.52
C LEU A 76 -3.12 -9.46 4.48
N TYR A 77 -3.25 -8.19 4.10
CA TYR A 77 -3.86 -7.81 2.84
C TYR A 77 -2.78 -7.58 1.78
N SER A 78 -2.97 -8.12 0.59
CA SER A 78 -2.26 -7.71 -0.61
C SER A 78 -3.02 -6.56 -1.29
N LEU A 79 -2.32 -5.46 -1.59
CA LEU A 79 -2.89 -4.39 -2.42
C LEU A 79 -2.78 -4.82 -3.89
N LYS A 80 -3.81 -5.49 -4.41
CA LYS A 80 -3.78 -6.06 -5.76
C LYS A 80 -4.15 -5.00 -6.81
N LEU A 81 -3.28 -4.85 -7.80
CA LEU A 81 -3.51 -4.00 -8.96
C LEU A 81 -4.38 -4.75 -9.97
N ARG A 82 -5.27 -4.03 -10.65
CA ARG A 82 -6.13 -4.61 -11.70
C ARG A 82 -5.32 -4.97 -12.94
N GLU A 83 -4.34 -4.14 -13.27
CA GLU A 83 -3.36 -4.37 -14.33
C GLU A 83 -1.96 -4.24 -13.74
N PRO A 84 -0.99 -5.06 -14.18
CA PRO A 84 0.38 -4.94 -13.70
C PRO A 84 0.98 -3.57 -14.02
N ILE A 85 1.70 -2.99 -13.06
CA ILE A 85 2.44 -1.74 -13.21
C ILE A 85 3.91 -2.04 -12.96
N ASP A 86 4.79 -1.77 -13.93
CA ASP A 86 6.22 -2.05 -13.85
C ASP A 86 6.53 -3.50 -13.39
N ASN A 87 5.78 -4.47 -13.93
CA ASN A 87 5.81 -5.90 -13.56
C ASN A 87 5.31 -6.24 -12.14
N HIS A 88 4.81 -5.28 -11.38
CA HIS A 88 4.16 -5.53 -10.10
C HIS A 88 2.66 -5.76 -10.31
N LEU A 89 2.14 -6.91 -9.87
CA LEU A 89 0.70 -7.15 -9.73
C LEU A 89 0.16 -6.69 -8.36
N TYR A 90 1.06 -6.42 -7.41
CA TYR A 90 0.72 -6.06 -6.03
C TYR A 90 1.55 -4.85 -5.57
N ALA A 91 0.90 -3.87 -4.96
CA ALA A 91 1.52 -2.71 -4.31
C ALA A 91 1.86 -3.04 -2.84
N GLU A 92 2.57 -4.16 -2.64
CA GLU A 92 3.03 -4.68 -1.35
C GLU A 92 1.93 -5.13 -0.37
N HIS A 93 2.35 -5.86 0.66
CA HIS A 93 1.48 -6.31 1.75
C HIS A 93 1.26 -5.21 2.80
N LEU A 94 0.06 -5.23 3.39
CA LEU A 94 -0.38 -4.41 4.51
C LEU A 94 -0.99 -5.33 5.57
N PRO A 95 -0.44 -5.38 6.81
CA PRO A 95 -1.03 -6.19 7.87
C PRO A 95 -2.48 -5.82 8.16
N VAL A 96 -3.33 -6.82 8.41
CA VAL A 96 -4.76 -6.61 8.71
C VAL A 96 -4.94 -5.70 9.93
N ARG A 97 -4.14 -5.90 10.98
CA ARG A 97 -4.14 -5.03 12.17
C ARG A 97 -3.86 -3.57 11.79
N VAL A 98 -2.82 -3.33 10.98
CA VAL A 98 -2.46 -1.97 10.55
C VAL A 98 -3.55 -1.37 9.66
N ALA A 99 -4.14 -2.16 8.76
CA ALA A 99 -5.26 -1.71 7.94
C ALA A 99 -6.45 -1.24 8.81
N GLN A 100 -6.76 -1.98 9.88
CA GLN A 100 -7.82 -1.63 10.84
C GLN A 100 -7.49 -0.39 11.69
N GLU A 101 -6.20 -0.06 11.87
CA GLU A 101 -5.76 1.15 12.58
C GLU A 101 -5.87 2.41 11.71
N VAL A 102 -5.62 2.31 10.40
CA VAL A 102 -5.49 3.48 9.51
C VAL A 102 -6.65 3.68 8.52
N LEU A 103 -7.52 2.69 8.36
CA LEU A 103 -8.71 2.72 7.51
C LEU A 103 -9.97 2.48 8.35
N SER A 104 -11.08 3.12 7.96
CA SER A 104 -12.37 2.78 8.55
C SER A 104 -12.87 1.42 8.08
N ALA A 105 -13.79 0.78 8.82
CA ALA A 105 -14.42 -0.46 8.41
C ALA A 105 -15.15 -0.33 7.04
N ASP A 106 -15.75 0.85 6.77
CA ASP A 106 -16.40 1.15 5.49
C ASP A 106 -15.38 1.30 4.36
N GLU A 107 -14.22 1.92 4.63
CA GLU A 107 -13.11 1.98 3.67
C GLU A 107 -12.59 0.59 3.34
N ILE A 108 -12.32 -0.25 4.34
CA ILE A 108 -11.88 -1.64 4.13
C ILE A 108 -12.92 -2.39 3.29
N LYS A 109 -14.21 -2.31 3.65
CA LYS A 109 -15.28 -2.95 2.89
C LYS A 109 -15.38 -2.42 1.45
N LYS A 110 -15.21 -1.12 1.25
CA LYS A 110 -15.22 -0.49 -0.08
C LYS A 110 -14.02 -0.94 -0.92
N PHE A 111 -12.83 -0.92 -0.33
CA PHE A 111 -11.57 -1.21 -1.02
C PHE A 111 -11.39 -2.72 -1.27
N SER A 112 -12.08 -3.59 -0.54
CA SER A 112 -12.08 -5.04 -0.80
C SER A 112 -13.13 -5.48 -1.82
N LYS A 113 -14.07 -4.61 -2.22
CA LYS A 113 -15.08 -4.94 -3.23
C LYS A 113 -14.49 -4.82 -4.62
N LEU A 114 -14.33 -5.94 -5.33
CA LEU A 114 -14.15 -5.92 -6.78
C LEU A 114 -15.42 -5.34 -7.43
N GLN A 115 -15.35 -4.11 -7.94
CA GLN A 115 -16.37 -3.64 -8.87
C GLN A 115 -16.04 -4.20 -10.26
N THR A 116 -16.66 -5.34 -10.59
CA THR A 116 -16.77 -5.80 -11.96
C THR A 116 -17.62 -4.80 -12.72
N LYS A 117 -17.03 -4.15 -13.74
CA LYS A 117 -17.81 -3.44 -14.77
C LYS A 117 -18.52 -4.44 -15.66
#